data_AF-A0A1F6W122-F1
#
_entry.id   AF-A0A1F6W122-F1
#
_cell.length_a   1.000
_cell.length_b   1.000
_cell.length_c   1.000
_cell.angle_alpha   90.00
_cell.angle_beta   90.00
_cell.angle_gamma   90.00
#
_symmetry.space_group_name_H-M   'P 1'
#
loop_
_entity.id
_entity.type
_entity.pdbx_description
1 polymer ?
#
loop_
_entity_poly.entity_id
_entity_poly.type
_entity_poly.pdbx_seq_one_letter_code
_entity_poly.pdbx_strand_id
1 'polypeptide(L)'
;MTMIKINLQKNKVYPNREARRGFVLLFAVTISSIILAITLGVTDIALKEINFSTSAQNTNDAFFAADTGIECALVNDKSTSNSFQSGGSGQVQCLGGNINLTGSFPSWSFIVSGLGNMGVSCAKVNVVKDTTSNAPLTKTTITSEGYNIGDSSCNSSSQNRIERKLQVVYGAQTNVALATNGATASASSTGPGTFQPSYTINGERSGSPWGGVGGGWRDNTANFPPDDWLQVDFNASYTLNEINVFGVQDNYTAPSAPTLAMTSTLYGLKDFDIQYWNSSSWQNVSGGVITNNNRVWVQLTGINVTTSKIRLLIHDSQPHDWSRVTEIEAWK
;
A
#
# COMPACT_ATOMS: atom_id res chain seq x y z
N MET A 1 -74.69 -82.20 -85.18
CA MET A 1 -74.76 -80.80 -84.72
C MET A 1 -73.53 -80.56 -83.86
N THR A 2 -72.57 -79.81 -84.38
CA THR A 2 -71.17 -79.75 -83.89
C THR A 2 -71.08 -78.83 -82.68
N MET A 3 -70.71 -79.36 -81.50
CA MET A 3 -70.49 -78.53 -80.30
C MET A 3 -69.14 -77.81 -80.38
N ILE A 4 -69.20 -76.48 -80.42
CA ILE A 4 -68.03 -75.60 -80.29
C ILE A 4 -67.64 -75.55 -78.81
N LYS A 5 -66.40 -75.91 -78.50
CA LYS A 5 -65.83 -75.85 -77.14
C LYS A 5 -65.11 -74.52 -76.97
N ILE A 6 -65.68 -73.60 -76.19
CA ILE A 6 -65.04 -72.33 -75.84
C ILE A 6 -64.22 -72.53 -74.56
N ASN A 7 -62.90 -72.38 -74.65
CA ASN A 7 -62.00 -72.36 -73.48
C ASN A 7 -61.76 -70.91 -73.06
N LEU A 8 -62.30 -70.52 -71.91
CA LEU A 8 -62.05 -69.22 -71.29
C LEU A 8 -60.73 -69.28 -70.50
N GLN A 9 -59.73 -68.51 -70.93
CA GLN A 9 -58.54 -68.29 -70.12
C GLN A 9 -58.82 -67.22 -69.05
N LYS A 10 -58.59 -67.56 -67.78
CA LYS A 10 -58.65 -66.59 -66.68
C LYS A 10 -57.46 -65.63 -66.78
N ASN A 11 -57.73 -64.33 -66.91
CA ASN A 11 -56.71 -63.30 -66.76
C ASN A 11 -56.14 -63.32 -65.35
N LYS A 12 -54.80 -63.35 -65.21
CA LYS A 12 -54.12 -63.14 -63.93
C LYS A 12 -54.30 -61.68 -63.53
N VAL A 13 -55.02 -61.45 -62.43
CA VAL A 13 -55.03 -60.16 -61.74
C VAL A 13 -53.74 -60.06 -60.93
N TYR A 14 -52.84 -59.16 -61.33
CA TYR A 14 -51.67 -58.81 -60.53
C TYR A 14 -52.12 -57.86 -59.42
N PRO A 15 -51.90 -58.16 -58.12
CA PRO A 15 -52.28 -57.26 -57.06
C PRO A 15 -51.46 -55.97 -57.18
N ASN A 16 -52.16 -54.84 -57.33
CA ASN A 16 -51.54 -53.53 -57.33
C ASN A 16 -50.91 -53.31 -55.94
N ARG A 17 -49.57 -53.27 -55.89
CA ARG A 17 -48.83 -53.03 -54.65
C ARG A 17 -49.05 -51.56 -54.31
N GLU A 18 -50.06 -51.25 -53.49
CA GLU A 18 -50.25 -49.89 -52.99
C GLU A 18 -48.94 -49.39 -52.38
N ALA A 19 -48.37 -48.34 -52.98
CA ALA A 19 -47.13 -47.72 -52.54
C ALA A 19 -47.37 -46.91 -51.26
N ARG A 20 -47.60 -47.58 -50.13
CA ARG A 20 -47.68 -46.96 -48.80
C ARG A 20 -46.35 -47.04 -48.07
N ARG A 21 -45.31 -46.35 -48.56
CA ARG A 21 -44.02 -46.21 -47.84
C ARG A 21 -43.33 -44.88 -48.20
N GLY A 22 -43.77 -43.78 -47.58
CA GLY A 22 -43.19 -42.44 -47.81
C GLY A 22 -42.81 -41.65 -46.55
N PHE A 23 -43.28 -42.03 -45.35
CA PHE A 23 -43.08 -41.22 -44.13
C PHE A 23 -41.75 -41.48 -43.39
N VAL A 24 -41.15 -42.66 -43.60
CA VAL A 24 -39.92 -43.09 -42.88
C VAL A 24 -38.75 -42.14 -43.16
N LEU A 25 -38.64 -41.64 -44.39
CA LEU A 25 -37.58 -40.73 -44.80
C LEU A 25 -37.72 -39.36 -44.13
N LEU A 26 -38.95 -38.87 -43.98
CA LEU A 26 -39.23 -37.59 -43.32
C LEU A 26 -38.93 -37.68 -41.82
N PHE A 27 -39.33 -38.77 -41.16
CA PHE A 27 -39.02 -39.00 -39.74
C PHE A 27 -37.52 -39.13 -39.48
N ALA A 28 -36.80 -39.88 -40.34
CA ALA A 28 -35.36 -40.02 -40.26
C ALA A 28 -34.65 -38.66 -40.36
N VAL A 29 -35.05 -37.82 -41.32
CA VAL A 29 -34.46 -36.47 -41.49
C VAL A 29 -34.75 -35.58 -40.28
N THR A 30 -35.97 -35.61 -39.72
CA THR A 30 -36.31 -34.81 -38.53
C THR A 30 -35.55 -35.25 -37.28
N ILE A 31 -35.34 -36.56 -37.09
CA ILE A 31 -34.56 -37.04 -35.95
C ILE A 31 -33.10 -36.66 -36.12
N SER A 32 -32.53 -36.85 -37.32
CA SER A 32 -31.14 -36.45 -37.59
C SER A 32 -30.92 -34.95 -37.39
N SER A 33 -31.87 -34.10 -37.77
CA SER A 33 -31.74 -32.65 -37.55
C SER A 33 -31.82 -32.26 -36.08
N ILE A 34 -32.72 -32.88 -35.30
CA ILE A 34 -32.82 -32.64 -33.85
C ILE A 34 -31.55 -33.10 -33.14
N ILE A 35 -31.05 -34.30 -33.46
CA ILE A 35 -29.81 -34.83 -32.87
C ILE A 35 -28.64 -33.92 -33.21
N LEU A 36 -28.52 -33.45 -34.45
CA LEU A 36 -27.47 -32.52 -34.85
C LEU A 36 -27.57 -31.20 -34.07
N ALA A 37 -28.77 -30.62 -33.92
CA ALA A 37 -28.98 -29.39 -33.18
C ALA A 37 -28.58 -29.54 -31.70
N ILE A 38 -28.96 -30.64 -31.05
CA ILE A 38 -28.57 -30.93 -29.66
C ILE A 38 -27.06 -31.10 -29.55
N THR A 39 -26.45 -31.84 -30.49
CA THR A 39 -25.01 -32.11 -30.49
C THR A 39 -24.21 -30.82 -30.63
N LEU A 40 -24.61 -29.94 -31.56
CA LEU A 40 -23.98 -28.63 -31.74
C LEU A 40 -24.15 -27.74 -30.51
N GLY A 41 -25.33 -27.75 -29.90
CA GLY A 41 -25.60 -27.01 -28.66
C GLY A 41 -24.71 -27.46 -27.50
N VAL A 42 -24.60 -28.77 -27.26
CA VAL A 42 -23.74 -29.34 -26.20
C VAL A 42 -22.25 -29.07 -26.50
N THR A 43 -21.83 -29.15 -27.76
CA THR A 43 -20.44 -28.88 -28.15
C THR A 43 -20.05 -27.42 -27.90
N ASP A 44 -20.93 -26.46 -28.20
CA ASP A 44 -20.67 -25.04 -27.93
C ASP A 44 -20.54 -24.73 -26.43
N ILE A 45 -21.40 -25.33 -25.60
CA ILE A 45 -21.31 -25.21 -24.14
C ILE A 45 -19.97 -25.78 -23.64
N ALA A 46 -19.61 -26.99 -24.07
CA ALA A 46 -18.36 -27.64 -23.65
C ALA A 46 -17.11 -26.84 -24.07
N LEU A 47 -17.08 -26.26 -25.28
CA LEU A 47 -15.98 -25.41 -25.71
C LEU A 47 -15.85 -24.14 -24.86
N LYS A 48 -16.98 -23.53 -24.48
CA LYS A 48 -16.99 -22.38 -23.57
C LYS A 48 -16.47 -22.76 -22.18
N GLU A 49 -16.87 -23.90 -21.64
CA GLU A 49 -16.38 -24.40 -20.36
C GLU A 49 -14.86 -24.61 -20.33
N ILE A 50 -14.30 -25.21 -21.39
CA ILE A 50 -12.84 -25.40 -21.51
C ILE A 50 -12.11 -24.06 -21.56
N ASN A 51 -12.64 -23.09 -22.31
CA ASN A 51 -12.06 -21.75 -22.40
C ASN A 51 -12.10 -21.02 -21.04
N PHE A 52 -13.21 -21.11 -20.30
CA PHE A 52 -13.31 -20.56 -18.96
C PHE A 52 -12.34 -21.23 -17.99
N SER A 53 -12.24 -22.56 -18.04
CA SER A 53 -11.29 -23.33 -17.20
C SER A 53 -9.84 -22.90 -17.47
N THR A 54 -9.46 -22.77 -18.74
CA THR A 54 -8.11 -22.34 -19.13
C THR A 54 -7.84 -20.89 -18.70
N SER A 55 -8.82 -20.00 -18.85
CA SER A 55 -8.73 -18.61 -18.39
C SER A 55 -8.57 -18.52 -16.86
N ALA A 56 -9.28 -19.36 -16.10
CA ALA A 56 -9.16 -19.46 -14.65
C ALA A 56 -7.77 -19.96 -14.22
N GLN A 57 -7.21 -20.96 -14.92
CA GLN A 57 -5.84 -21.42 -14.65
C GLN A 57 -4.81 -20.34 -14.94
N ASN A 58 -4.87 -19.71 -16.12
CA ASN A 58 -3.98 -18.60 -16.49
C ASN A 58 -4.07 -17.44 -15.49
N THR A 59 -5.28 -17.15 -15.01
CA THR A 59 -5.53 -16.18 -13.95
C THR A 59 -4.77 -16.52 -12.66
N ASN A 60 -4.80 -17.79 -12.24
CA ASN A 60 -4.13 -18.24 -11.03
C ASN A 60 -2.62 -18.15 -11.17
N ASP A 61 -2.06 -18.53 -12.32
CA ASP A 61 -0.63 -18.41 -12.61
C ASP A 61 -0.16 -16.94 -12.58
N ALA A 62 -0.93 -16.02 -13.18
CA ALA A 62 -0.63 -14.58 -13.14
C ALA A 62 -0.71 -14.02 -11.71
N PHE A 63 -1.71 -14.43 -10.93
CA PHE A 63 -1.85 -14.00 -9.54
C PHE A 63 -0.72 -14.53 -8.66
N PHE A 64 -0.38 -15.82 -8.79
CA PHE A 64 0.75 -16.44 -8.11
C PHE A 64 2.07 -15.73 -8.43
N ALA A 65 2.28 -15.36 -9.70
CA ALA A 65 3.45 -14.60 -10.10
C ALA A 65 3.50 -13.22 -9.42
N ALA A 66 2.37 -12.50 -9.41
CA ALA A 66 2.28 -11.20 -8.76
C ALA A 66 2.60 -11.28 -7.25
N ASP A 67 2.02 -12.27 -6.57
CA ASP A 67 2.19 -12.51 -5.14
C ASP A 67 3.66 -12.82 -4.80
N THR A 68 4.26 -13.76 -5.54
CA THR A 68 5.69 -14.10 -5.41
C THR A 68 6.59 -12.88 -5.59
N GLY A 69 6.27 -12.00 -6.54
CA GLY A 69 7.01 -10.76 -6.77
C GLY A 69 6.92 -9.78 -5.60
N ILE A 70 5.72 -9.62 -5.01
CA ILE A 70 5.53 -8.78 -3.81
C ILE A 70 6.32 -9.34 -2.63
N GLU A 71 6.17 -10.64 -2.36
CA GLU A 71 6.83 -11.26 -1.21
C GLU A 71 8.36 -11.14 -1.33
N CYS A 72 8.92 -11.31 -2.53
CA CYS A 72 10.35 -11.09 -2.69
C CYS A 72 10.77 -9.64 -2.38
N ALA A 73 10.03 -8.66 -2.90
CA ALA A 73 10.34 -7.26 -2.60
C ALA A 73 10.17 -6.95 -1.10
N LEU A 74 9.11 -7.45 -0.47
CA LEU A 74 8.83 -7.20 0.94
C LEU A 74 9.92 -7.77 1.85
N VAL A 75 10.34 -9.01 1.62
CA VAL A 75 11.41 -9.65 2.39
C VAL A 75 12.73 -8.90 2.24
N ASN A 76 13.08 -8.49 1.02
CA ASN A 76 14.33 -7.76 0.78
C ASN A 76 14.29 -6.32 1.33
N ASP A 77 13.11 -5.72 1.48
CA ASP A 77 12.97 -4.42 2.15
C ASP A 77 13.01 -4.51 3.68
N LYS A 78 12.45 -5.57 4.26
CA LYS A 78 12.36 -5.76 5.71
C LYS A 78 13.52 -6.53 6.32
N SER A 79 14.39 -7.12 5.50
CA SER A 79 15.59 -7.80 5.98
C SER A 79 16.59 -6.81 6.61
N THR A 80 17.50 -7.34 7.44
CA THR A 80 18.60 -6.55 8.04
C THR A 80 19.53 -5.91 7.00
N SER A 81 19.58 -6.48 5.78
CA SER A 81 20.31 -5.96 4.63
C SER A 81 19.32 -5.40 3.61
N ASN A 82 18.68 -4.27 3.93
CA ASN A 82 17.66 -3.67 3.06
C ASN A 82 18.25 -3.32 1.67
N SER A 83 17.70 -3.93 0.61
CA SER A 83 18.13 -3.66 -0.78
C SER A 83 17.59 -2.35 -1.34
N PHE A 84 16.48 -1.84 -0.79
CA PHE A 84 15.73 -0.67 -1.25
C PHE A 84 16.02 0.57 -0.38
N GLN A 85 17.31 0.88 -0.23
CA GLN A 85 17.81 2.07 0.44
C GLN A 85 18.87 2.79 -0.40
N SER A 86 19.20 4.03 -0.04
CA SER A 86 20.31 4.75 -0.67
C SER A 86 21.62 4.00 -0.40
N GLY A 87 22.36 3.64 -1.45
CA GLY A 87 23.59 2.83 -1.34
C GLY A 87 23.36 1.35 -0.99
N GLY A 88 22.15 0.82 -1.18
CA GLY A 88 21.86 -0.61 -0.99
C GLY A 88 22.67 -1.54 -1.92
N SER A 89 22.53 -2.85 -1.71
CA SER A 89 23.26 -3.91 -2.43
C SER A 89 23.07 -3.94 -3.95
N GLY A 90 22.03 -3.26 -4.46
CA GLY A 90 21.67 -3.27 -5.89
C GLY A 90 21.12 -4.61 -6.38
N GLN A 91 20.88 -5.55 -5.47
CA GLN A 91 20.38 -6.90 -5.77
C GLN A 91 19.33 -7.31 -4.74
N VAL A 92 18.38 -8.13 -5.17
CA VAL A 92 17.41 -8.81 -4.29
C VAL A 92 17.60 -10.31 -4.39
N GLN A 93 17.46 -11.00 -3.26
CA GLN A 93 17.51 -12.46 -3.24
C GLN A 93 16.09 -13.01 -3.34
N CYS A 94 15.76 -13.63 -4.47
CA CYS A 94 14.48 -14.27 -4.74
C CYS A 94 14.70 -15.70 -5.23
N LEU A 95 13.82 -16.64 -4.88
CA LEU A 95 13.83 -18.01 -5.44
C LEU A 95 15.19 -18.75 -5.31
N GLY A 96 15.98 -18.44 -4.28
CA GLY A 96 17.30 -19.03 -4.05
C GLY A 96 18.44 -18.46 -4.91
N GLY A 97 18.21 -17.37 -5.65
CA GLY A 97 19.22 -16.67 -6.45
C GLY A 97 19.17 -15.15 -6.30
N ASN A 98 20.15 -14.46 -6.88
CA ASN A 98 20.24 -13.00 -6.86
C ASN A 98 19.68 -12.42 -8.16
N ILE A 99 18.81 -11.42 -8.04
CA ILE A 99 18.24 -10.65 -9.15
C ILE A 99 18.75 -9.22 -9.02
N ASN A 100 19.33 -8.68 -10.10
CA ASN A 100 19.79 -7.30 -10.13
C ASN A 100 18.61 -6.33 -10.16
N LEU A 101 18.70 -5.27 -9.36
CA LEU A 101 17.75 -4.17 -9.39
C LEU A 101 18.10 -3.20 -10.53
N THR A 102 17.08 -2.64 -11.15
CA THR A 102 17.18 -1.52 -12.08
C THR A 102 16.62 -0.27 -11.41
N GLY A 103 17.38 0.82 -11.42
CA GLY A 103 17.02 2.07 -10.75
C GLY A 103 17.83 2.29 -9.47
N SER A 104 17.55 3.41 -8.81
CA SER A 104 18.21 3.84 -7.58
C SER A 104 17.20 4.58 -6.70
N PHE A 105 17.57 4.85 -5.45
CA PHE A 105 16.72 5.60 -4.53
C PHE A 105 16.13 6.85 -5.21
N PRO A 106 14.80 7.06 -5.18
CA PRO A 106 13.77 6.36 -4.39
C PRO A 106 13.01 5.22 -5.10
N SER A 107 13.37 4.84 -6.33
CA SER A 107 12.59 3.90 -7.14
C SER A 107 13.44 2.80 -7.76
N TRP A 108 13.01 1.55 -7.57
CA TRP A 108 13.67 0.37 -8.13
C TRP A 108 12.66 -0.52 -8.83
N SER A 109 13.14 -1.27 -9.81
CA SER A 109 12.37 -2.27 -10.52
C SER A 109 13.20 -3.54 -10.75
N PHE A 110 12.54 -4.68 -10.79
CA PHE A 110 13.16 -5.96 -11.14
C PHE A 110 12.11 -6.93 -11.68
N ILE A 111 12.59 -8.02 -12.27
CA ILE A 111 11.73 -9.03 -12.89
C ILE A 111 11.98 -10.37 -12.20
N VAL A 112 10.89 -11.05 -11.87
CA VAL A 112 10.91 -12.45 -11.41
C VAL A 112 10.33 -13.30 -12.54
N SER A 113 11.14 -14.18 -13.13
CA SER A 113 10.72 -15.08 -14.23
C SER A 113 10.81 -16.54 -13.80
N GLY A 114 10.26 -17.45 -14.60
CA GLY A 114 10.34 -18.89 -14.30
C GLY A 114 9.29 -19.37 -13.30
N LEU A 115 8.18 -18.66 -13.19
CA LEU A 115 7.10 -18.93 -12.23
C LEU A 115 5.98 -19.76 -12.86
N GLY A 116 5.02 -20.18 -12.02
CA GLY A 116 3.85 -20.93 -12.44
C GLY A 116 4.17 -22.40 -12.75
N ASN A 117 3.13 -23.19 -13.02
CA ASN A 117 3.27 -24.64 -13.15
C ASN A 117 4.15 -25.09 -14.34
N MET A 118 4.21 -24.28 -15.40
CA MET A 118 5.04 -24.56 -16.57
C MET A 118 6.34 -23.72 -16.61
N GLY A 119 6.63 -22.92 -15.57
CA GLY A 119 7.83 -22.08 -15.53
C GLY A 119 7.86 -20.95 -16.56
N VAL A 120 6.70 -20.56 -17.12
CA VAL A 120 6.59 -19.50 -18.13
C VAL A 120 5.95 -18.22 -17.59
N SER A 121 5.46 -18.24 -16.34
CA SER A 121 4.88 -17.06 -15.71
C SER A 121 5.99 -16.16 -15.16
N CYS A 122 5.66 -14.88 -14.98
CA CYS A 122 6.64 -13.89 -14.55
C CYS A 122 5.96 -12.69 -13.90
N ALA A 123 6.71 -11.90 -13.14
CA ALA A 123 6.24 -10.67 -12.52
C ALA A 123 7.22 -9.52 -12.75
N LYS A 124 6.67 -8.34 -13.04
CA LYS A 124 7.39 -7.06 -13.06
C LYS A 124 7.10 -6.36 -11.75
N VAL A 125 8.15 -6.15 -10.94
CA VAL A 125 8.02 -5.56 -9.60
C VAL A 125 8.62 -4.17 -9.61
N ASN A 126 7.90 -3.21 -9.04
CA ASN A 126 8.34 -1.84 -8.85
C ASN A 126 8.20 -1.46 -7.37
N VAL A 127 9.26 -0.91 -6.79
CA VAL A 127 9.32 -0.48 -5.39
C VAL A 127 9.65 1.00 -5.36
N VAL A 128 8.81 1.78 -4.68
CA VAL A 128 8.96 3.23 -4.54
C VAL A 128 8.98 3.60 -3.07
N LYS A 129 9.95 4.43 -2.70
CA LYS A 129 10.16 4.99 -1.36
C LYS A 129 9.85 6.49 -1.40
N ASP A 130 8.63 6.87 -1.07
CA ASP A 130 8.25 8.27 -1.00
C ASP A 130 8.82 8.93 0.26
N THR A 131 9.65 9.96 0.05
CA THR A 131 10.22 10.83 1.10
C THR A 131 9.60 12.23 1.14
N THR A 132 8.68 12.52 0.23
CA THR A 132 8.10 13.85 0.02
C THR A 132 6.93 14.14 0.97
N SER A 133 6.35 13.11 1.59
CA SER A 133 5.38 13.25 2.67
C SER A 133 6.09 13.39 4.01
N ASN A 134 6.65 14.57 4.28
CA ASN A 134 7.06 15.02 5.62
C ASN A 134 8.01 14.04 6.33
N ALA A 135 9.31 14.13 6.02
CA ALA A 135 10.38 13.42 6.74
C ALA A 135 10.09 13.39 8.25
N PRO A 136 10.02 12.21 8.86
CA PRO A 136 11.12 11.25 8.71
C PRO A 136 10.72 9.90 8.09
N LEU A 137 9.51 9.80 7.54
CA LEU A 137 8.89 8.49 7.37
C LEU A 137 8.68 8.15 5.90
N THR A 138 9.44 7.16 5.46
CA THR A 138 9.46 6.72 4.06
C THR A 138 8.27 5.80 3.77
N LYS A 139 7.22 6.35 3.14
CA LYS A 139 6.11 5.53 2.63
C LYS A 139 6.64 4.62 1.53
N THR A 140 6.51 3.32 1.72
CA THR A 140 6.94 2.32 0.73
C THR A 140 5.74 1.80 -0.03
N THR A 141 5.80 1.87 -1.35
CA THR A 141 4.81 1.29 -2.26
C THR A 141 5.49 0.22 -3.10
N ILE A 142 5.08 -1.03 -2.93
CA ILE A 142 5.48 -2.16 -3.77
C ILE A 142 4.32 -2.46 -4.70
N THR A 143 4.60 -2.55 -5.99
CA THR A 143 3.65 -2.93 -7.02
C THR A 143 4.22 -4.11 -7.79
N SER A 144 3.48 -5.21 -7.91
CA SER A 144 3.87 -6.38 -8.67
C SER A 144 2.81 -6.70 -9.72
N GLU A 145 3.22 -6.67 -10.97
CA GLU A 145 2.41 -7.00 -12.13
C GLU A 145 2.79 -8.40 -12.59
N GLY A 146 2.00 -9.38 -12.19
CA GLY A 146 2.17 -10.79 -12.55
C GLY A 146 1.47 -11.14 -13.85
N TYR A 147 2.08 -12.03 -14.62
CA TYR A 147 1.62 -12.46 -15.93
C TYR A 147 1.71 -13.97 -16.05
N ASN A 148 0.70 -14.60 -16.64
CA ASN A 148 0.66 -16.05 -16.81
C ASN A 148 1.73 -16.56 -17.79
N ILE A 149 2.15 -15.72 -18.75
CA ILE A 149 3.15 -16.06 -19.77
C ILE A 149 4.09 -14.89 -20.05
N GLY A 150 5.39 -15.18 -20.08
CA GLY A 150 6.46 -14.25 -20.43
C GLY A 150 7.81 -14.94 -20.66
N ASP A 151 8.69 -14.25 -21.38
CA ASP A 151 10.10 -14.60 -21.49
C ASP A 151 10.88 -14.19 -20.22
N SER A 152 12.21 -14.28 -20.26
CA SER A 152 13.09 -13.86 -19.15
C SER A 152 13.01 -12.36 -18.82
N SER A 153 12.54 -11.54 -19.77
CA SER A 153 12.25 -10.11 -19.58
C SER A 153 10.77 -9.84 -19.30
N CYS A 154 10.01 -10.90 -19.02
CA CYS A 154 8.59 -10.89 -18.74
C CYS A 154 7.72 -10.24 -19.85
N ASN A 155 8.12 -10.44 -21.10
CA ASN A 155 7.38 -10.02 -22.29
C ASN A 155 6.80 -11.23 -23.03
N SER A 156 5.69 -11.03 -23.74
CA SER A 156 5.07 -12.07 -24.57
C SER A 156 4.23 -11.44 -25.69
N SER A 157 4.21 -12.09 -26.85
CA SER A 157 3.34 -11.75 -27.98
C SER A 157 2.03 -12.54 -28.00
N SER A 158 1.80 -13.40 -27.00
CA SER A 158 0.59 -14.22 -26.91
C SER A 158 -0.64 -13.35 -26.64
N GLN A 159 -1.70 -13.57 -27.42
CA GLN A 159 -3.01 -12.94 -27.19
C GLN A 159 -3.70 -13.47 -25.91
N ASN A 160 -3.26 -14.63 -25.39
CA ASN A 160 -3.78 -15.23 -24.16
C ASN A 160 -3.01 -14.77 -22.91
N ARG A 161 -2.31 -13.63 -22.99
CA ARG A 161 -1.59 -13.05 -21.87
C ARG A 161 -2.58 -12.38 -20.92
N ILE A 162 -2.58 -12.83 -19.68
CA ILE A 162 -3.38 -12.30 -18.57
C ILE A 162 -2.44 -11.61 -17.59
N GLU A 163 -2.85 -10.44 -17.11
CA GLU A 163 -2.17 -9.68 -16.07
C GLU A 163 -2.97 -9.72 -14.77
N ARG A 164 -2.26 -9.80 -13.64
CA ARG A 164 -2.78 -9.53 -12.30
C ARG A 164 -1.83 -8.60 -11.57
N LYS A 165 -2.37 -7.50 -11.06
CA LYS A 165 -1.62 -6.47 -10.37
C LYS A 165 -1.94 -6.52 -8.89
N LEU A 166 -0.90 -6.66 -8.06
CA LEU A 166 -0.98 -6.51 -6.63
C LEU A 166 -0.19 -5.26 -6.22
N GLN A 167 -0.71 -4.55 -5.22
CA GLN A 167 -0.04 -3.39 -4.65
C GLN A 167 -0.11 -3.47 -3.13
N VAL A 168 1.03 -3.23 -2.50
CA VAL A 168 1.19 -3.19 -1.05
C VAL A 168 1.83 -1.86 -0.68
N VAL A 169 1.23 -1.17 0.28
CA VAL A 169 1.71 0.12 0.80
C VAL A 169 1.90 -0.01 2.30
N TYR A 170 3.10 0.28 2.79
CA TYR A 170 3.41 0.28 4.23
C TYR A 170 4.42 1.35 4.58
N GLY A 171 4.56 1.63 5.88
CA GLY A 171 5.29 2.81 6.33
C GLY A 171 4.56 4.13 6.02
N ALA A 172 3.29 4.05 5.59
CA ALA A 172 2.40 5.20 5.53
C ALA A 172 2.02 5.54 6.97
N GLN A 173 2.81 6.41 7.59
CA GLN A 173 2.54 6.82 8.94
C GLN A 173 1.56 7.99 8.96
N THR A 174 0.72 8.03 9.98
CA THR A 174 -0.23 9.13 10.19
C THR A 174 0.22 9.94 11.39
N ASN A 175 0.44 11.25 11.22
CA ASN A 175 0.69 12.16 12.35
C ASN A 175 -0.62 12.34 13.14
N VAL A 176 -0.81 11.55 14.19
CA VAL A 176 -2.00 11.60 15.04
C VAL A 176 -2.02 12.82 15.96
N ALA A 177 -0.90 13.55 16.06
CA ALA A 177 -0.84 14.83 16.76
C ALA A 177 -1.33 16.00 15.90
N LEU A 178 -1.50 15.84 14.58
CA LEU A 178 -1.92 16.92 13.67
C LEU A 178 -3.35 17.38 13.95
N ALA A 179 -3.59 18.69 14.00
CA ALA A 179 -4.90 19.29 14.28
C ALA A 179 -5.98 18.85 13.28
N THR A 180 -5.64 18.72 11.99
CA THR A 180 -6.57 18.23 10.95
C THR A 180 -6.92 16.75 11.11
N ASN A 181 -6.12 15.99 11.88
CA ASN A 181 -6.45 14.62 12.30
C ASN A 181 -7.24 14.58 13.62
N GLY A 182 -7.68 15.73 14.13
CA GLY A 182 -8.56 15.85 15.29
C GLY A 182 -7.85 15.96 16.63
N ALA A 183 -6.54 16.19 16.64
CA ALA A 183 -5.79 16.45 17.86
C ALA A 183 -6.01 17.88 18.38
N THR A 184 -5.83 18.06 19.69
CA THR A 184 -5.90 19.36 20.36
C THR A 184 -4.67 19.58 21.23
N ALA A 185 -4.05 20.75 21.13
CA ALA A 185 -2.90 21.13 21.94
C ALA A 185 -3.27 22.08 23.08
N SER A 186 -2.65 21.91 24.24
CA SER A 186 -2.80 22.76 25.43
C SER A 186 -1.45 22.90 26.16
N ALA A 187 -1.28 23.94 26.97
CA ALA A 187 -0.01 24.19 27.66
C ALA A 187 -0.20 24.69 29.09
N SER A 188 0.86 24.63 29.90
CA SER A 188 0.96 25.19 31.26
C SER A 188 0.59 26.67 31.30
N SER A 189 1.17 27.41 30.36
CA SER A 189 0.99 28.84 30.17
C SER A 189 1.14 29.19 28.69
N THR A 190 0.74 30.39 28.29
CA THR A 190 0.83 30.81 26.88
C THR A 190 1.14 32.30 26.82
N GLY A 191 2.23 32.64 26.13
CA GLY A 191 2.66 34.02 25.96
C GLY A 191 1.60 34.86 25.23
N PRO A 192 1.56 36.18 25.48
CA PRO A 192 0.58 37.06 24.85
C PRO A 192 0.77 37.11 23.33
N GLY A 193 -0.33 37.38 22.61
CA GLY A 193 -0.32 37.51 21.15
C GLY A 193 -0.57 36.19 20.43
N THR A 194 0.32 35.83 19.50
CA THR A 194 0.09 34.76 18.52
C THR A 194 0.76 33.43 18.87
N PHE A 195 1.26 33.26 20.10
CA PHE A 195 2.02 32.06 20.51
C PHE A 195 1.13 30.92 21.00
N GLN A 196 0.17 30.46 20.19
CA GLN A 196 -0.85 29.49 20.64
C GLN A 196 -0.35 28.03 20.61
N PRO A 197 -0.72 27.18 21.60
CA PRO A 197 -0.42 25.74 21.56
C PRO A 197 -0.92 25.05 20.29
N SER A 198 -2.06 25.47 19.73
CA SER A 198 -2.61 24.90 18.50
C SER A 198 -1.69 25.05 17.27
N TYR A 199 -0.72 25.97 17.32
CA TYR A 199 0.24 26.16 16.25
C TYR A 199 1.42 25.18 16.30
N THR A 200 1.51 24.34 17.34
CA THR A 200 2.50 23.25 17.38
C THR A 200 1.98 21.94 16.84
N ILE A 201 0.80 21.94 16.22
CA ILE A 201 0.15 20.77 15.64
C ILE A 201 -0.47 21.11 14.29
N ASN A 202 0.08 22.10 13.57
CA ASN A 202 -0.49 22.61 12.33
C ASN A 202 0.24 22.10 11.08
N GLY A 203 1.29 21.30 11.24
CA GLY A 203 2.15 20.79 10.18
C GLY A 203 3.27 21.75 9.75
N GLU A 204 3.41 22.92 10.38
CA GLU A 204 4.43 23.93 10.06
C GLU A 204 5.66 23.80 10.97
N ARG A 205 6.58 22.92 10.57
CA ARG A 205 7.77 22.57 11.37
C ARG A 205 8.79 23.69 11.53
N SER A 206 8.89 24.59 10.55
CA SER A 206 9.95 25.60 10.53
C SER A 206 9.66 26.76 11.49
N GLY A 207 8.41 26.89 11.92
CA GLY A 207 7.93 27.98 12.76
C GLY A 207 7.77 29.30 12.02
N SER A 208 7.52 29.28 10.70
CA SER A 208 7.36 30.48 9.89
C SER A 208 5.91 30.97 9.86
N PRO A 209 5.60 32.24 10.18
CA PRO A 209 6.47 33.25 10.78
C PRO A 209 6.51 33.16 12.31
N TRP A 210 7.71 33.14 12.91
CA TRP A 210 7.85 33.07 14.37
C TRP A 210 7.34 34.37 15.01
N GLY A 211 6.48 34.26 16.01
CA GLY A 211 5.79 35.42 16.59
C GLY A 211 4.68 36.01 15.72
N GLY A 212 4.33 35.35 14.62
CA GLY A 212 3.10 35.58 13.87
C GLY A 212 2.08 34.45 14.06
N VAL A 213 0.95 34.55 13.36
CA VAL A 213 -0.10 33.52 13.37
C VAL A 213 0.43 32.25 12.70
N GLY A 214 0.38 31.11 13.40
CA GLY A 214 0.81 29.82 12.88
C GLY A 214 2.29 29.47 13.12
N GLY A 215 3.08 30.35 13.75
CA GLY A 215 4.53 30.13 13.91
C GLY A 215 4.95 29.21 15.07
N GLY A 216 4.05 28.89 16.00
CA GLY A 216 4.33 28.00 17.12
C GLY A 216 3.88 28.54 18.48
N TRP A 217 4.33 27.89 19.54
CA TRP A 217 4.01 28.21 20.93
C TRP A 217 5.23 28.70 21.70
N ARG A 218 4.96 29.64 22.61
CA ARG A 218 5.87 30.12 23.64
C ARG A 218 5.09 30.23 24.93
N ASP A 219 5.70 29.86 26.04
CA ASP A 219 5.15 30.04 27.37
C ASP A 219 5.01 31.54 27.76
N ASN A 220 4.46 31.80 28.95
CA ASN A 220 4.24 33.14 29.50
C ASN A 220 5.14 33.47 30.72
N THR A 221 6.12 32.62 31.00
CA THR A 221 6.94 32.63 32.22
C THR A 221 8.42 32.66 31.86
N ALA A 222 8.99 33.86 31.75
CA ALA A 222 10.43 34.05 31.49
C ALA A 222 11.35 33.65 32.67
N ASN A 223 10.89 32.77 33.57
CA ASN A 223 11.56 32.39 34.82
C ASN A 223 12.14 30.98 34.70
N PHE A 224 13.34 30.79 35.26
CA PHE A 224 14.08 29.55 35.16
C PHE A 224 14.38 28.92 36.54
N PRO A 225 14.27 27.59 36.71
CA PRO A 225 13.82 26.60 35.74
C PRO A 225 12.31 26.69 35.47
N PRO A 226 11.86 26.49 34.22
CA PRO A 226 10.45 26.43 33.90
C PRO A 226 9.83 25.11 34.40
N ASP A 227 8.61 25.18 34.96
CA ASP A 227 7.73 24.02 35.15
C ASP A 227 6.74 23.91 33.97
N ASP A 228 7.23 24.20 32.76
CA ASP A 228 6.40 24.32 31.57
C ASP A 228 6.10 22.98 30.93
N TRP A 229 4.86 22.85 30.47
CA TRP A 229 4.45 21.68 29.70
C TRP A 229 3.61 22.09 28.50
N LEU A 230 3.76 21.32 27.43
CA LEU A 230 2.94 21.40 26.22
C LEU A 230 2.39 20.00 25.94
N GLN A 231 1.07 19.86 25.94
CA GLN A 231 0.36 18.60 25.79
C GLN A 231 -0.38 18.57 24.47
N VAL A 232 -0.44 17.38 23.86
CA VAL A 232 -1.28 17.09 22.70
C VAL A 232 -2.18 15.91 23.02
N ASP A 233 -3.49 16.14 23.02
CA ASP A 233 -4.52 15.12 23.11
C ASP A 233 -4.92 14.66 21.71
N PHE A 234 -4.88 13.36 21.48
CA PHE A 234 -5.32 12.76 20.23
C PHE A 234 -6.83 12.51 20.23
N ASN A 235 -7.41 12.29 19.05
CA ASN A 235 -8.83 11.95 18.94
C ASN A 235 -9.18 10.51 19.40
N ALA A 236 -8.17 9.65 19.56
CA ALA A 236 -8.28 8.27 20.04
C ALA A 236 -6.94 7.78 20.58
N SER A 237 -6.91 6.61 21.20
CA SER A 237 -5.66 5.95 21.58
C SER A 237 -4.98 5.33 20.36
N TYR A 238 -3.68 5.58 20.20
CA TYR A 238 -2.86 5.04 19.12
C TYR A 238 -1.58 4.43 19.65
N THR A 239 -1.12 3.36 19.01
CA THR A 239 0.24 2.83 19.18
C THR A 239 1.19 3.67 18.35
N LEU A 240 2.06 4.42 19.03
CA LEU A 240 3.02 5.31 18.39
C LEU A 240 4.30 4.53 18.04
N ASN A 241 4.91 4.87 16.91
CA ASN A 241 6.22 4.36 16.44
C ASN A 241 7.28 5.45 16.25
N GLU A 242 6.87 6.72 16.20
CA GLU A 242 7.77 7.87 16.18
C GLU A 242 7.17 9.12 16.86
N ILE A 243 8.00 9.93 17.50
CA ILE A 243 7.66 11.29 17.96
C ILE A 243 8.74 12.27 17.48
N ASN A 244 8.32 13.41 16.94
CA ASN A 244 9.21 14.52 16.58
C ASN A 244 8.87 15.76 17.40
N VAL A 245 9.91 16.45 17.87
CA VAL A 245 9.80 17.75 18.53
C VAL A 245 10.67 18.75 17.77
N PHE A 246 10.07 19.87 17.38
CA PHE A 246 10.72 20.95 16.65
C PHE A 246 10.77 22.21 17.52
N GLY A 247 11.97 22.76 17.68
CA GLY A 247 12.23 24.03 18.33
C GLY A 247 12.48 25.16 17.33
N VAL A 248 12.65 26.37 17.85
CA VAL A 248 12.91 27.56 17.04
C VAL A 248 14.33 27.55 16.47
N GLN A 249 14.46 27.92 15.20
CA GLN A 249 15.75 28.08 14.53
C GLN A 249 16.44 29.37 14.94
N ASP A 250 17.78 29.38 14.95
CA ASP A 250 18.56 30.59 15.25
C ASP A 250 18.23 31.74 14.28
N ASN A 251 18.00 31.44 12.99
CA ASN A 251 17.49 32.40 12.00
C ASN A 251 15.96 32.30 11.84
N TYR A 252 15.20 32.56 12.90
CA TYR A 252 13.74 32.48 12.88
C TYR A 252 13.05 33.48 11.92
N THR A 253 13.75 34.54 11.49
CA THR A 253 13.20 35.53 10.55
C THR A 253 13.17 35.05 9.09
N ALA A 254 13.98 34.05 8.77
CA ALA A 254 14.02 33.40 7.47
C ALA A 254 14.35 31.91 7.68
N PRO A 255 13.42 31.14 8.31
CA PRO A 255 13.68 29.76 8.65
C PRO A 255 13.70 28.89 7.39
N SER A 256 14.38 27.76 7.48
CA SER A 256 14.41 26.74 6.42
C SER A 256 13.73 25.46 6.89
N ALA A 257 13.48 24.50 5.99
CA ALA A 257 12.97 23.20 6.40
C ALA A 257 13.94 22.56 7.41
N PRO A 258 13.49 22.19 8.63
CA PRO A 258 14.36 21.58 9.62
C PRO A 258 14.99 20.27 9.12
N THR A 259 16.25 20.05 9.46
CA THR A 259 16.95 18.78 9.20
C THR A 259 17.47 18.21 10.51
N LEU A 260 17.65 16.89 10.59
CA LEU A 260 18.24 16.22 11.78
C LEU A 260 19.64 16.76 12.14
N ALA A 261 20.37 17.26 11.13
CA ALA A 261 21.69 17.85 11.30
C ALA A 261 21.67 19.28 11.87
N MET A 262 20.51 19.96 11.81
CA MET A 262 20.40 21.38 12.14
C MET A 262 20.51 21.62 13.64
N THR A 263 21.39 22.55 14.02
CA THR A 263 21.60 22.94 15.41
C THR A 263 20.94 24.28 15.74
N SER A 264 20.59 24.47 17.02
CA SER A 264 20.22 25.76 17.58
C SER A 264 21.14 26.09 18.76
N THR A 265 21.55 27.35 18.82
CA THR A 265 22.36 27.93 19.89
C THR A 265 21.63 29.05 20.63
N LEU A 266 20.54 29.58 20.08
CA LEU A 266 19.88 30.79 20.59
C LEU A 266 18.49 30.55 21.19
N TYR A 267 17.65 29.70 20.58
CA TYR A 267 16.22 29.65 20.92
C TYR A 267 15.64 28.24 21.07
N GLY A 268 16.45 27.22 20.81
CA GLY A 268 16.02 25.82 20.88
C GLY A 268 15.81 25.32 22.31
N LEU A 269 15.04 24.23 22.42
CA LEU A 269 14.90 23.46 23.66
C LEU A 269 16.24 22.80 24.03
N LYS A 270 16.58 22.78 25.32
CA LYS A 270 17.85 22.25 25.81
C LYS A 270 17.66 20.97 26.63
N ASP A 271 16.85 21.04 27.68
CA ASP A 271 16.55 19.90 28.55
C ASP A 271 15.04 19.72 28.65
N PHE A 272 14.54 18.52 28.34
CA PHE A 272 13.11 18.23 28.36
C PHE A 272 12.82 16.74 28.35
N ASP A 273 11.66 16.37 28.86
CA ASP A 273 11.12 15.01 28.78
C ASP A 273 9.96 14.93 27.80
N ILE A 274 10.01 13.93 26.92
CA ILE A 274 8.88 13.50 26.09
C ILE A 274 8.14 12.40 26.85
N GLN A 275 6.88 12.65 27.16
CA GLN A 275 6.06 11.81 28.04
C GLN A 275 4.76 11.37 27.37
N TYR A 276 4.26 10.21 27.78
CA TYR A 276 2.97 9.67 27.37
C TYR A 276 2.07 9.42 28.58
N TRP A 277 0.75 9.41 28.36
CA TRP A 277 -0.22 9.09 29.40
C TRP A 277 -0.51 7.60 29.42
N ASN A 278 -0.30 6.95 30.57
CA ASN A 278 -0.54 5.50 30.74
C ASN A 278 -1.92 5.17 31.32
N SER A 279 -2.88 6.10 31.26
CA SER A 279 -4.20 6.11 31.93
C SER A 279 -4.23 6.56 33.40
N SER A 280 -3.09 6.62 34.10
CA SER A 280 -3.02 6.99 35.53
C SER A 280 -2.02 8.11 35.81
N SER A 281 -0.90 8.12 35.10
CA SER A 281 0.21 9.05 35.29
C SER A 281 0.96 9.29 33.99
N TRP A 282 1.73 10.38 33.97
CA TRP A 282 2.71 10.64 32.92
C TRP A 282 3.92 9.74 33.09
N GLN A 283 4.39 9.15 32.00
CA GLN A 283 5.57 8.29 31.95
C GLN A 283 6.50 8.77 30.84
N ASN A 284 7.81 8.67 31.04
CA ASN A 284 8.79 9.00 30.01
C ASN A 284 8.73 7.98 28.87
N VAL A 285 8.71 8.46 27.64
CA VAL A 285 8.94 7.61 26.47
C VAL A 285 10.39 7.11 26.53
N SER A 286 10.65 5.87 26.10
CA SER A 286 12.03 5.35 26.03
C SER A 286 12.89 6.24 25.14
N GLY A 287 14.05 6.70 25.64
CA GLY A 287 14.90 7.69 24.96
C GLY A 287 14.36 9.13 24.99
N GLY A 288 13.23 9.38 25.66
CA GLY A 288 12.57 10.68 25.70
C GLY A 288 13.07 11.65 26.77
N VAL A 289 14.07 11.27 27.57
CA VAL A 289 14.76 12.20 28.49
C VAL A 289 15.90 12.84 27.71
N ILE A 290 15.71 14.10 27.33
CA ILE A 290 16.65 14.85 26.50
C ILE A 290 17.39 15.87 27.37
N THR A 291 18.72 15.83 27.33
CA THR A 291 19.59 16.72 28.11
C THR A 291 20.70 17.29 27.23
N ASN A 292 21.10 18.53 27.45
CA ASN A 292 22.09 19.28 26.67
C ASN A 292 21.80 19.25 25.16
N ASN A 293 20.53 19.31 24.78
CA ASN A 293 20.16 19.36 23.37
C ASN A 293 20.63 20.67 22.73
N ASN A 294 21.15 20.52 21.51
CA ASN A 294 21.48 21.63 20.64
C ASN A 294 20.86 21.46 19.24
N ARG A 295 19.88 20.56 19.08
CA ARG A 295 19.21 20.29 17.80
C ARG A 295 17.91 21.05 17.70
N VAL A 296 17.63 21.59 16.51
CA VAL A 296 16.32 22.19 16.18
C VAL A 296 15.24 21.11 16.13
N TRP A 297 15.59 19.91 15.66
CA TRP A 297 14.67 18.80 15.54
C TRP A 297 15.21 17.59 16.31
N VAL A 298 14.44 17.14 17.28
CA VAL A 298 14.65 15.89 18.02
C VAL A 298 13.66 14.84 17.52
N GLN A 299 14.19 13.71 17.07
CA GLN A 299 13.43 12.57 16.57
C GLN A 299 13.61 11.37 17.50
N LEU A 300 12.50 10.77 17.93
CA LEU A 300 12.47 9.48 18.62
C LEU A 300 11.78 8.44 17.74
N THR A 301 12.51 7.42 17.30
CA THR A 301 11.97 6.30 16.51
C THR A 301 11.94 5.02 17.34
N GLY A 302 11.25 3.99 16.82
CA GLY A 302 11.23 2.67 17.46
C GLY A 302 10.48 2.64 18.79
N ILE A 303 9.63 3.63 19.03
CA ILE A 303 8.73 3.64 20.18
C ILE A 303 7.63 2.59 19.96
N ASN A 304 7.10 2.02 21.03
CA ASN A 304 5.98 1.09 20.97
C ASN A 304 5.08 1.33 22.19
N VAL A 305 4.43 2.49 22.18
CA VAL A 305 3.63 2.98 23.30
C VAL A 305 2.22 3.25 22.80
N THR A 306 1.23 2.64 23.44
CA THR A 306 -0.18 2.95 23.17
C THR A 306 -0.67 4.01 24.14
N THR A 307 -1.10 5.16 23.62
CA THR A 307 -1.56 6.29 24.44
C THR A 307 -2.59 7.15 23.71
N SER A 308 -3.38 7.90 24.45
CA SER A 308 -4.33 8.89 23.92
C SER A 308 -3.77 10.30 23.88
N LYS A 309 -2.61 10.55 24.51
CA LYS A 309 -1.99 11.87 24.58
C LYS A 309 -0.52 11.80 24.95
N ILE A 310 0.22 12.78 24.46
CA ILE A 310 1.62 13.01 24.81
C ILE A 310 1.80 14.40 25.42
N ARG A 311 2.90 14.60 26.14
CA ARG A 311 3.33 15.94 26.52
C ARG A 311 4.84 16.07 26.44
N LEU A 312 5.26 17.30 26.24
CA LEU A 312 6.60 17.78 26.46
C LEU A 312 6.64 18.44 27.83
N LEU A 313 7.55 18.00 28.70
CA LEU A 313 7.85 18.65 29.98
C LEU A 313 9.22 19.31 29.84
N ILE A 314 9.26 20.64 29.85
CA ILE A 314 10.46 21.41 29.51
C ILE A 314 11.15 21.82 30.79
N HIS A 315 12.42 21.46 30.92
CA HIS A 315 13.28 21.79 32.06
C HIS A 315 14.28 22.89 31.73
N ASP A 316 14.70 22.98 30.46
CA ASP A 316 15.60 24.02 29.97
C ASP A 316 15.39 24.38 28.49
N SER A 317 15.62 25.65 28.16
CA SER A 317 15.63 26.20 26.81
C SER A 317 16.74 27.23 26.67
N GLN A 318 17.22 27.54 25.47
CA GLN A 318 18.19 28.61 25.26
C GLN A 318 17.49 29.97 25.08
N PRO A 319 18.01 31.07 25.66
CA PRO A 319 19.17 31.20 26.56
C PRO A 319 18.82 31.16 28.08
N HIS A 320 17.96 30.23 28.52
CA HIS A 320 17.42 30.10 29.89
C HIS A 320 16.30 31.09 30.23
N ASP A 321 15.36 31.30 29.29
CA ASP A 321 14.25 32.23 29.44
C ASP A 321 12.87 31.58 29.22
N TRP A 322 12.43 31.46 27.97
CA TRP A 322 11.12 31.00 27.54
C TRP A 322 11.21 29.66 26.83
N SER A 323 10.28 28.78 27.16
CA SER A 323 10.00 27.56 26.42
C SER A 323 9.43 27.88 25.05
N ARG A 324 10.03 27.33 23.97
CA ARG A 324 9.63 27.62 22.58
C ARG A 324 9.55 26.35 21.75
N VAL A 325 8.40 26.11 21.12
CA VAL A 325 8.14 24.93 20.31
C VAL A 325 7.45 25.36 19.01
N THR A 326 7.94 24.87 17.88
CA THR A 326 7.33 25.16 16.57
C THR A 326 6.35 24.08 16.16
N GLU A 327 6.65 22.80 16.40
CA GLU A 327 5.78 21.68 16.05
C GLU A 327 6.08 20.45 16.94
N ILE A 328 5.05 19.66 17.25
CA ILE A 328 5.14 18.33 17.84
C ILE A 328 4.35 17.37 16.96
N GLU A 329 4.99 16.26 16.60
CA GLU A 329 4.37 15.21 15.80
C GLU A 329 4.42 13.88 16.55
N ALA A 330 3.37 13.08 16.40
CA ALA A 330 3.31 11.72 16.91
C ALA A 330 2.77 10.83 15.80
N TRP A 331 3.51 9.80 15.44
CA TRP A 331 3.22 8.97 14.28
C TRP A 331 2.83 7.56 14.69
N LYS A 332 1.90 6.98 13.93
CA LYS A 332 1.52 5.55 13.94
C LYS A 332 1.74 4.96 12.57
#